data_AF-A0A1M6IQ24-F1
#
_entry.id   AF-A0A1M6IQ24-F1
#
_cell.length_a   1.000
_cell.length_b   1.000
_cell.length_c   1.000
_cell.angle_alpha   90.00
_cell.angle_beta   90.00
_cell.angle_gamma   90.00
#
_symmetry.space_group_name_H-M   'P 1'
#
loop_
_entity.id
_entity.type
_entity.pdbx_description
1 polymer ?
#
loop_
_entity_poly.entity_id
_entity_poly.type
_entity_poly.pdbx_seq_one_letter_code
_entity_poly.pdbx_strand_id
1 'polypeptide(L)'
;MEITKNQNKAVDDIVEMVVSVIGKGSREMDATEAISSTARLAGSFLFRSFGFNVADAKPGSAMLSEEANTKGPQLVQITHAVLQKFGVQIDNNKMSGSNRKRAESNFVDAIAQVQGPALEIMKKNDLSYEEMAQSAAIATAFIIQQSVNIAPEEGFGTAIYHYIEGTKTFPPEFSVVSEKPTNTKAPAKEATEPKGGSKPWWKFW
;
A
#
# COMPACT_ATOMS: atom_id res chain seq x y z
N MET A 1 -0.76 11.81 16.30
CA MET A 1 -1.71 10.84 15.73
C MET A 1 -1.60 9.55 16.52
N GLU A 2 -2.73 9.06 17.02
CA GLU A 2 -2.82 7.79 17.74
C GLU A 2 -3.29 6.71 16.77
N ILE A 3 -2.49 5.65 16.57
CA ILE A 3 -2.87 4.54 15.68
C ILE A 3 -3.81 3.61 16.44
N THR A 4 -4.99 3.38 15.87
CA THR A 4 -6.00 2.53 16.51
C THR A 4 -5.65 1.04 16.39
N LYS A 5 -6.31 0.20 17.20
CA LYS A 5 -6.16 -1.27 17.09
C LYS A 5 -6.61 -1.79 15.72
N ASN A 6 -7.65 -1.20 15.13
CA ASN A 6 -8.15 -1.59 13.82
C ASN A 6 -7.16 -1.22 12.72
N GLN A 7 -6.54 -0.05 12.81
CA GLN A 7 -5.48 0.36 11.89
C GLN A 7 -4.28 -0.60 11.95
N ASN A 8 -3.83 -0.98 13.16
CA ASN A 8 -2.75 -1.95 13.32
C ASN A 8 -3.10 -3.32 12.73
N LYS A 9 -4.33 -3.82 12.95
CA LYS A 9 -4.76 -5.09 12.34
C LYS A 9 -4.78 -5.03 10.82
N ALA A 10 -5.19 -3.89 10.25
CA ALA A 10 -5.17 -3.69 8.81
C ALA A 10 -3.75 -3.66 8.23
N VAL A 11 -2.73 -3.21 8.97
CA VAL A 11 -1.33 -3.22 8.51
C VAL A 11 -0.91 -4.63 8.11
N ASP A 12 -1.22 -5.63 8.94
CA ASP A 12 -0.86 -7.03 8.68
C ASP A 12 -1.53 -7.58 7.45
N ASP A 13 -2.85 -7.34 7.38
CA ASP A 13 -3.67 -7.73 6.24
C ASP A 13 -3.13 -7.07 4.95
N ILE A 14 -2.67 -5.80 5.01
CA ILE A 14 -2.09 -5.08 3.87
C ILE A 14 -0.75 -5.70 3.45
N VAL A 15 0.15 -5.99 4.40
CA VAL A 15 1.46 -6.59 4.08
C VAL A 15 1.26 -7.95 3.42
N GLU A 16 0.39 -8.81 3.97
CA GLU A 16 0.10 -10.12 3.38
C GLU A 16 -0.62 -10.00 2.03
N MET A 17 -1.49 -9.01 1.85
CA MET A 17 -2.09 -8.70 0.55
C MET A 17 -1.04 -8.33 -0.50
N VAL A 18 -0.06 -7.49 -0.15
CA VAL A 18 1.04 -7.12 -1.06
C VAL A 18 1.88 -8.34 -1.42
N VAL A 19 2.19 -9.22 -0.46
CA VAL A 19 2.88 -10.49 -0.73
C VAL A 19 2.09 -11.36 -1.71
N SER A 20 0.78 -11.47 -1.51
CA SER A 20 -0.09 -12.27 -2.37
C SER A 20 -0.20 -11.70 -3.79
N VAL A 21 -0.41 -10.38 -3.92
CA VAL A 21 -0.69 -9.72 -5.20
C VAL A 21 0.59 -9.42 -5.98
N ILE A 22 1.57 -8.76 -5.35
CA ILE A 22 2.82 -8.32 -5.99
C ILE A 22 3.85 -9.44 -5.97
N GLY A 23 4.02 -10.08 -4.82
CA GLY A 23 4.95 -11.20 -4.66
C GLY A 23 4.46 -12.53 -5.24
N LYS A 24 3.21 -12.60 -5.74
CA LYS A 24 2.57 -13.83 -6.22
C LYS A 24 2.63 -14.96 -5.19
N GLY A 25 2.51 -14.60 -3.90
CA GLY A 25 2.60 -15.51 -2.76
C GLY A 25 4.02 -15.73 -2.22
N SER A 26 5.05 -15.15 -2.84
CA SER A 26 6.43 -15.18 -2.34
C SER A 26 6.82 -13.88 -1.65
N ARG A 27 7.57 -13.99 -0.55
CA ARG A 27 8.19 -12.83 0.13
C ARG A 27 9.49 -12.38 -0.53
N GLU A 28 10.07 -13.19 -1.42
CA GLU A 28 11.19 -12.82 -2.29
C GLU A 28 10.67 -12.02 -3.50
N MET A 29 10.02 -10.90 -3.23
CA MET A 29 9.45 -10.03 -4.26
C MET A 29 10.36 -8.83 -4.54
N ASP A 30 10.08 -8.14 -5.64
CA ASP A 30 10.74 -6.86 -5.93
C ASP A 30 10.31 -5.82 -4.90
N ALA A 31 11.21 -5.49 -3.97
CA ALA A 31 10.97 -4.49 -2.94
C ALA A 31 10.58 -3.13 -3.53
N THR A 32 11.13 -2.76 -4.70
CA THR A 32 10.79 -1.50 -5.35
C THR A 32 9.32 -1.49 -5.77
N GLU A 33 8.85 -2.59 -6.37
CA GLU A 33 7.46 -2.74 -6.82
C GLU A 33 6.50 -2.79 -5.63
N ALA A 34 6.86 -3.53 -4.57
CA ALA A 34 6.06 -3.65 -3.35
C ALA A 34 5.91 -2.31 -2.63
N ILE A 35 7.02 -1.58 -2.44
CA ILE A 35 7.02 -0.25 -1.81
C ILE A 35 6.22 0.73 -2.67
N SER A 36 6.45 0.75 -3.99
CA SER A 36 5.78 1.68 -4.90
C SER A 36 4.27 1.44 -4.93
N SER A 37 3.84 0.18 -5.06
CA SER A 37 2.42 -0.19 -5.05
C SER A 37 1.74 0.15 -3.73
N THR A 38 2.38 -0.14 -2.60
CA THR A 38 1.82 0.16 -1.26
C THR A 38 1.76 1.66 -1.00
N ALA A 39 2.77 2.42 -1.44
CA ALA A 39 2.79 3.87 -1.29
C ALA A 39 1.76 4.56 -2.19
N ARG A 40 1.62 4.12 -3.45
CA ARG A 40 0.53 4.56 -4.34
C ARG A 40 -0.83 4.28 -3.72
N LEU A 41 -1.01 3.09 -3.12
CA LEU A 41 -2.26 2.69 -2.46
C LEU A 41 -2.60 3.63 -1.29
N ALA A 42 -1.62 3.93 -0.42
CA ALA A 42 -1.79 4.89 0.66
C ALA A 42 -2.20 6.27 0.12
N GLY A 43 -1.50 6.76 -0.90
CA GLY A 43 -1.83 8.03 -1.54
C GLY A 43 -3.22 8.03 -2.17
N SER A 44 -3.63 6.94 -2.80
CA SER A 44 -4.92 6.81 -3.49
C SER A 44 -6.09 6.77 -2.53
N PHE A 45 -5.96 6.09 -1.39
CA PHE A 45 -6.95 6.15 -0.32
C PHE A 45 -7.02 7.55 0.31
N LEU A 46 -5.87 8.21 0.52
CA LEU A 46 -5.87 9.58 1.01
C LEU A 46 -6.54 10.52 0.00
N PHE A 47 -6.28 10.36 -1.30
CA PHE A 47 -6.95 11.09 -2.37
C PHE A 47 -8.47 10.93 -2.29
N ARG A 48 -8.97 9.70 -2.13
CA ARG A 48 -10.41 9.44 -2.00
C ARG A 48 -11.02 10.06 -0.75
N SER A 49 -10.25 10.18 0.34
CA SER A 49 -10.72 10.85 1.57
C SER A 49 -11.01 12.35 1.38
N PHE A 50 -10.51 12.97 0.31
CA PHE A 50 -10.76 14.39 0.02
C PHE A 50 -12.18 14.65 -0.49
N GLY A 51 -12.91 13.62 -0.93
CA GLY A 51 -14.31 13.74 -1.32
C GLY A 51 -14.55 14.62 -2.56
N PHE A 52 -13.56 14.72 -3.46
CA PHE A 52 -13.70 15.51 -4.67
C PHE A 52 -14.80 14.96 -5.59
N ASN A 53 -15.57 15.87 -6.20
CA ASN A 53 -16.45 15.53 -7.30
C ASN A 53 -15.66 15.57 -8.61
N VAL A 54 -15.44 14.40 -9.22
CA VAL A 54 -14.46 14.17 -10.29
C VAL A 54 -15.11 13.66 -11.57
N ALA A 55 -16.31 14.16 -11.88
CA ALA A 55 -17.19 13.63 -12.94
C ALA A 55 -16.52 13.41 -14.31
N ASP A 56 -15.51 14.22 -14.68
CA ASP A 56 -14.83 14.15 -15.99
C ASP A 56 -13.35 13.77 -15.92
N ALA A 57 -12.81 13.46 -14.72
CA ALA A 57 -11.41 13.09 -14.58
C ALA A 57 -11.17 11.67 -15.13
N LYS A 58 -10.10 11.49 -15.91
CA LYS A 58 -9.69 10.15 -16.38
C LYS A 58 -8.70 9.52 -15.39
N PRO A 59 -8.80 8.22 -15.06
CA PRO A 59 -7.78 7.56 -14.23
C PRO A 59 -6.36 7.84 -14.76
N GLY A 60 -5.44 8.15 -13.85
CA GLY A 60 -4.08 8.58 -14.19
C GLY A 60 -3.92 10.08 -14.44
N SER A 61 -5.00 10.88 -14.41
CA SER A 61 -4.91 12.34 -14.55
C SER A 61 -4.30 12.97 -13.30
N ALA A 62 -3.40 13.92 -13.49
CA ALA A 62 -2.86 14.73 -12.40
C ALA A 62 -3.95 15.65 -11.83
N MET A 63 -4.07 15.68 -10.52
CA MET A 63 -5.07 16.44 -9.76
C MET A 63 -4.34 17.36 -8.78
N LEU A 64 -4.46 18.66 -9.00
CA LEU A 64 -3.90 19.68 -8.12
C LEU A 64 -4.93 20.03 -7.04
N SER A 65 -4.54 19.90 -5.78
CA SER A 65 -5.40 20.26 -4.65
C SER A 65 -4.58 20.68 -3.44
N GLU A 66 -5.18 21.53 -2.59
CA GLU A 66 -4.58 21.95 -1.33
C GLU A 66 -4.60 20.84 -0.29
N GLU A 67 -5.60 19.96 -0.36
CA GLU A 67 -5.70 18.77 0.48
C GLU A 67 -4.50 17.85 0.24
N ALA A 68 -4.09 17.64 -1.02
CA ALA A 68 -2.90 16.85 -1.33
C ALA A 68 -1.61 17.52 -0.85
N ASN A 69 -1.52 18.86 -0.93
CA ASN A 69 -0.36 19.61 -0.41
C ASN A 69 -0.26 19.55 1.12
N THR A 70 -1.41 19.56 1.80
CA THR A 70 -1.48 19.64 3.26
C THR A 70 -1.40 18.25 3.90
N LYS A 71 -2.16 17.29 3.39
CA LYS A 71 -2.26 15.93 3.97
C LYS A 71 -1.24 14.96 3.39
N GLY A 72 -0.81 15.11 2.14
CA GLY A 72 0.18 14.22 1.51
C GLY A 72 1.48 14.06 2.32
N PRO A 73 2.10 15.14 2.85
CA PRO A 73 3.27 15.04 3.72
C PRO A 73 3.06 14.22 5.00
N GLN A 74 1.83 14.01 5.45
CA GLN A 74 1.56 13.20 6.64
C GLN A 74 1.90 11.72 6.40
N LEU A 75 1.67 11.18 5.19
CA LEU A 75 2.06 9.80 4.87
C LEU A 75 3.58 9.61 5.00
N VAL A 76 4.35 10.62 4.55
CA VAL A 76 5.82 10.63 4.68
C VAL A 76 6.23 10.63 6.15
N GLN A 77 5.60 11.47 6.98
CA GLN A 77 5.88 11.56 8.42
C GLN A 77 5.55 10.26 9.15
N ILE A 78 4.45 9.59 8.80
CA ILE A 78 4.05 8.31 9.37
C ILE A 78 5.10 7.25 9.08
N THR A 79 5.46 7.08 7.82
CA THR A 79 6.45 6.09 7.39
C THR A 79 7.80 6.34 8.06
N HIS A 80 8.25 7.60 8.11
CA HIS A 80 9.47 7.98 8.80
C HIS A 80 9.45 7.64 10.29
N ALA A 81 8.37 8.01 11.00
CA ALA A 81 8.23 7.75 12.42
C ALA A 81 8.19 6.24 12.74
N VAL A 82 7.55 5.43 11.89
CA VAL A 82 7.52 3.97 12.04
C VAL A 82 8.90 3.36 11.80
N LEU A 83 9.63 3.81 10.76
CA LEU A 83 11.01 3.38 10.51
C LEU A 83 11.92 3.68 11.72
N GLN A 84 11.81 4.88 12.30
CA GLN A 84 12.54 5.24 13.51
C GLN A 84 12.21 4.30 14.70
N LYS A 85 10.94 3.92 14.88
CA LYS A 85 10.53 2.95 15.89
C LYS A 85 11.12 1.55 15.66
N PHE A 86 11.42 1.19 14.42
CA PHE A 86 12.17 -0.04 14.09
C PHE A 86 13.69 0.11 14.20
N GLY A 87 14.19 1.26 14.66
CA GLY A 87 15.62 1.54 14.74
C GLY A 87 16.26 1.88 13.40
N VAL A 88 15.47 2.07 12.34
CA VAL A 88 15.95 2.49 11.02
C VAL A 88 16.07 4.01 11.00
N GLN A 89 17.30 4.51 10.99
CA GLN A 89 17.58 5.94 10.87
C GLN A 89 17.80 6.30 9.41
N ILE A 90 17.00 7.24 8.91
CA ILE A 90 17.05 7.68 7.53
C ILE A 90 18.01 8.86 7.39
N ASP A 91 19.08 8.68 6.62
CA ASP A 91 20.00 9.77 6.27
C ASP A 91 19.49 10.49 5.00
N ASN A 92 18.94 11.68 5.17
CA ASN A 92 18.44 12.51 4.07
C ASN A 92 19.49 12.79 2.99
N ASN A 93 20.78 12.82 3.35
CA ASN A 93 21.85 13.06 2.38
C ASN A 93 22.08 11.85 1.45
N LYS A 94 21.61 10.66 1.83
CA LYS A 94 21.74 9.43 1.04
C LYS A 94 20.53 9.13 0.15
N MET A 95 19.46 9.92 0.26
CA MET A 95 18.29 9.75 -0.62
C MET A 95 18.57 10.15 -2.07
N SER A 96 19.50 11.07 -2.35
CA SER A 96 19.70 11.65 -3.69
C SER A 96 20.48 10.77 -4.68
N GLY A 97 20.61 9.46 -4.43
CA GLY A 97 21.29 8.53 -5.33
C GLY A 97 20.69 8.53 -6.74
N SER A 98 21.53 8.70 -7.75
CA SER A 98 21.14 8.90 -9.16
C SER A 98 20.73 7.63 -9.90
N ASN A 99 20.76 6.46 -9.26
CA ASN A 99 20.56 5.16 -9.91
C ASN A 99 19.51 4.29 -9.19
N ARG A 100 18.40 4.90 -8.76
CA ARG A 100 17.31 4.17 -8.09
C ARG A 100 16.62 3.23 -9.06
N LYS A 101 16.42 1.98 -8.66
CA LYS A 101 15.55 1.07 -9.38
C LYS A 101 14.15 1.66 -9.42
N ARG A 102 13.49 1.61 -10.58
CA ARG A 102 12.11 2.09 -10.75
C ARG A 102 11.16 0.91 -10.72
N ALA A 103 9.97 1.13 -10.17
CA ALA A 103 8.86 0.20 -10.34
C ALA A 103 8.58 0.00 -11.83
N GLU A 104 8.25 -1.24 -12.20
CA GLU A 104 7.93 -1.58 -13.58
C GLU A 104 6.51 -1.13 -13.93
N SER A 105 5.59 -1.20 -12.96
CA SER A 105 4.21 -0.80 -13.15
C SER A 105 4.05 0.72 -13.15
N ASN A 106 3.17 1.22 -14.02
CA ASN A 106 2.65 2.58 -13.91
C ASN A 106 1.59 2.67 -12.80
N PHE A 107 1.17 3.89 -12.47
CA PHE A 107 0.21 4.16 -11.40
C PHE A 107 -1.11 3.39 -11.55
N VAL A 108 -1.74 3.47 -12.73
CA VAL A 108 -3.09 2.90 -12.95
C VAL A 108 -3.04 1.38 -12.83
N ASP A 109 -2.03 0.74 -13.43
CA ASP A 109 -1.88 -0.71 -13.39
C ASP A 109 -1.60 -1.22 -11.97
N ALA A 110 -0.69 -0.55 -11.24
CA ALA A 110 -0.39 -0.90 -9.86
C ALA A 110 -1.64 -0.79 -8.97
N ILE A 111 -2.37 0.33 -9.04
CA ILE A 111 -3.57 0.54 -8.23
C ILE A 111 -4.67 -0.45 -8.58
N ALA A 112 -4.88 -0.75 -9.86
CA ALA A 112 -5.88 -1.72 -10.29
C ALA A 112 -5.66 -3.12 -9.67
N GLN A 113 -4.42 -3.50 -9.41
CA GLN A 113 -4.09 -4.78 -8.77
C GLN A 113 -4.37 -4.80 -7.27
N VAL A 114 -4.03 -3.73 -6.55
CA VAL A 114 -4.05 -3.75 -5.07
C VAL A 114 -5.30 -3.13 -4.45
N GLN A 115 -6.01 -2.22 -5.13
CA GLN A 115 -7.07 -1.42 -4.49
C GLN A 115 -8.32 -2.23 -4.12
N GLY A 116 -8.67 -3.25 -4.90
CA GLY A 116 -9.84 -4.09 -4.63
C GLY A 116 -9.65 -4.90 -3.33
N PRO A 117 -8.61 -5.73 -3.23
CA PRO A 117 -8.27 -6.43 -1.99
C PRO A 117 -8.11 -5.49 -0.79
N ALA A 118 -7.46 -4.33 -0.99
CA ALA A 118 -7.29 -3.35 0.07
C ALA A 118 -8.61 -2.73 0.54
N LEU A 119 -9.57 -2.51 -0.36
CA LEU A 119 -10.91 -2.04 0.02
C LEU A 119 -11.63 -3.06 0.91
N GLU A 120 -11.46 -4.36 0.66
CA GLU A 120 -12.03 -5.40 1.52
C GLU A 120 -11.37 -5.42 2.91
N ILE A 121 -10.06 -5.17 2.99
CA ILE A 121 -9.35 -5.00 4.27
C ILE A 121 -9.88 -3.78 5.03
N MET A 122 -10.07 -2.66 4.33
CA MET A 122 -10.63 -1.44 4.90
C MET A 122 -12.01 -1.69 5.52
N LYS A 123 -12.92 -2.32 4.77
CA LYS A 123 -14.28 -2.66 5.23
C LYS A 123 -14.25 -3.64 6.41
N LYS A 124 -13.43 -4.69 6.33
CA LYS A 124 -13.27 -5.72 7.39
C LYS A 124 -12.84 -5.11 8.73
N ASN A 125 -12.06 -4.03 8.69
CA ASN A 125 -11.52 -3.39 9.88
C ASN A 125 -12.26 -2.08 10.23
N ASP A 126 -13.38 -1.77 9.56
CA ASP A 126 -14.19 -0.57 9.79
C ASP A 126 -13.35 0.72 9.74
N LEU A 127 -12.53 0.86 8.71
CA LEU A 127 -11.64 2.01 8.53
C LEU A 127 -12.23 3.00 7.54
N SER A 128 -12.05 4.28 7.84
CA SER A 128 -12.21 5.34 6.84
C SER A 128 -11.09 5.28 5.78
N TYR A 129 -11.29 5.97 4.66
CA TYR A 129 -10.25 6.10 3.64
C TYR A 129 -8.96 6.75 4.18
N GLU A 130 -9.09 7.74 5.07
CA GLU A 130 -7.93 8.39 5.68
C GLU A 130 -7.18 7.43 6.62
N GLU A 131 -7.89 6.67 7.47
CA GLU A 131 -7.27 5.68 8.34
C GLU A 131 -6.62 4.53 7.57
N MET A 132 -7.23 4.10 6.47
CA MET A 132 -6.66 3.09 5.57
C MET A 132 -5.39 3.60 4.89
N ALA A 133 -5.37 4.86 4.47
CA ALA A 133 -4.17 5.49 3.93
C ALA A 133 -3.01 5.51 4.94
N GLN A 134 -3.32 5.84 6.20
CA GLN A 134 -2.34 5.80 7.29
C GLN A 134 -1.85 4.37 7.56
N SER A 135 -2.75 3.37 7.60
CA SER A 135 -2.36 1.95 7.71
C SER A 135 -1.48 1.49 6.57
N ALA A 136 -1.76 1.90 5.32
CA ALA A 136 -0.92 1.57 4.17
C ALA A 136 0.45 2.27 4.24
N ALA A 137 0.55 3.49 4.79
CA ALA A 137 1.84 4.14 5.05
C ALA A 137 2.66 3.37 6.09
N ILE A 138 2.03 2.90 7.17
CA ILE A 138 2.69 2.04 8.16
C ILE A 138 3.16 0.73 7.51
N ALA A 139 2.30 0.08 6.71
CA ALA A 139 2.66 -1.14 5.96
C ALA A 139 3.84 -0.90 5.02
N THR A 140 3.92 0.29 4.39
CA THR A 140 5.08 0.67 3.57
C THR A 140 6.38 0.69 4.39
N ALA A 141 6.35 1.24 5.61
CA ALA A 141 7.50 1.23 6.50
C ALA A 141 7.95 -0.18 6.88
N PHE A 142 7.00 -1.09 7.14
CA PHE A 142 7.29 -2.50 7.36
C PHE A 142 7.97 -3.15 6.15
N ILE A 143 7.44 -2.92 4.95
CA ILE A 143 8.03 -3.47 3.71
C ILE A 143 9.46 -2.95 3.53
N ILE A 144 9.70 -1.64 3.71
CA ILE A 144 11.05 -1.05 3.64
C ILE A 144 11.98 -1.75 4.63
N GLN A 145 11.56 -1.91 5.89
CA GLN A 145 12.40 -2.48 6.94
C GLN A 145 12.71 -3.97 6.72
N GLN A 146 11.80 -4.73 6.12
CA GLN A 146 11.97 -6.16 5.85
C GLN A 146 12.70 -6.45 4.54
N SER A 147 12.88 -5.45 3.68
CA SER A 147 13.50 -5.63 2.37
C SER A 147 15.02 -5.75 2.49
N VAL A 148 15.57 -6.86 2.02
CA VAL A 148 17.03 -7.16 2.10
C VAL A 148 17.83 -6.64 0.90
N ASN A 149 17.15 -6.25 -0.18
CA ASN A 149 17.75 -5.91 -1.48
C ASN A 149 17.61 -4.43 -1.87
N ILE A 150 17.15 -3.58 -0.94
CA ILE A 150 17.07 -2.13 -1.11
C ILE A 150 17.53 -1.44 0.16
N ALA A 151 18.33 -0.38 0.05
CA ALA A 151 18.70 0.41 1.21
C ALA A 151 17.46 1.14 1.76
N PRO A 152 17.30 1.28 3.09
CA PRO A 152 16.13 1.96 3.66
C PRO A 152 15.91 3.38 3.14
N GLU A 153 16.97 4.15 2.89
CA GLU A 153 16.89 5.51 2.32
C GLU A 153 16.38 5.50 0.88
N GLU A 154 16.77 4.49 0.08
CA GLU A 154 16.26 4.31 -1.27
C GLU A 154 14.78 3.91 -1.24
N GLY A 155 14.41 2.96 -0.38
CA GLY A 155 13.02 2.54 -0.19
C GLY A 155 12.12 3.67 0.30
N PHE A 156 12.59 4.46 1.28
CA PHE A 156 11.86 5.62 1.77
C PHE A 156 11.74 6.73 0.72
N GLY A 157 12.81 7.00 -0.05
CA GLY A 157 12.76 7.93 -1.19
C GLY A 157 11.77 7.48 -2.27
N THR A 158 11.69 6.18 -2.54
CA THR A 158 10.69 5.58 -3.43
C THR A 158 9.27 5.75 -2.88
N ALA A 159 9.06 5.52 -1.58
CA ALA A 159 7.77 5.74 -0.94
C ALA A 159 7.30 7.21 -1.05
N ILE A 160 8.19 8.18 -0.78
CA ILE A 160 7.87 9.62 -0.91
C ILE A 160 7.33 9.95 -2.31
N TYR A 161 8.06 9.52 -3.35
CA TYR A 161 7.65 9.78 -4.73
C TYR A 161 6.25 9.22 -5.01
N HIS A 162 5.99 8.00 -4.56
CA HIS A 162 4.74 7.30 -4.82
C HIS A 162 3.57 7.74 -3.92
N TYR A 163 3.83 8.31 -2.74
CA TYR A 163 2.82 9.04 -1.98
C TYR A 163 2.38 10.30 -2.71
N ILE A 164 3.33 11.07 -3.26
CA ILE A 164 3.02 12.25 -4.07
C ILE A 164 2.22 11.85 -5.29
N GLU A 165 2.66 10.81 -6.02
CA GLU A 165 1.93 10.29 -7.17
C GLU A 165 0.51 9.87 -6.77
N GLY A 166 0.33 9.07 -5.72
CA GLY A 166 -0.99 8.59 -5.31
C GLY A 166 -1.93 9.67 -4.76
N THR A 167 -1.39 10.68 -4.07
CA THR A 167 -2.22 11.79 -3.53
C THR A 167 -2.59 12.83 -4.57
N LYS A 168 -1.94 12.82 -5.75
CA LYS A 168 -2.12 13.81 -6.82
C LYS A 168 -2.49 13.19 -8.15
N THR A 169 -2.87 11.92 -8.19
CA THR A 169 -3.30 11.23 -9.41
C THR A 169 -4.66 10.62 -9.19
N PHE A 170 -5.60 10.88 -10.10
CA PHE A 170 -6.94 10.32 -10.02
C PHE A 170 -6.89 8.78 -10.13
N PRO A 171 -7.26 8.01 -9.09
CA PRO A 171 -7.17 6.56 -9.13
C PRO A 171 -8.25 5.95 -10.02
N PRO A 172 -8.01 4.79 -10.65
CA PRO A 172 -9.07 4.03 -11.32
C PRO A 172 -10.17 3.67 -10.34
N GLU A 173 -11.42 3.54 -10.80
CA GLU A 173 -12.53 3.08 -9.95
C GLU A 173 -12.22 1.73 -9.29
N PHE A 174 -12.81 1.50 -8.10
CA PHE A 174 -12.75 0.16 -7.52
C PHE A 174 -13.43 -0.79 -8.50
N SER A 175 -12.66 -1.70 -9.09
CA SER A 175 -13.21 -2.72 -9.96
C SER A 175 -14.20 -3.54 -9.16
N VAL A 176 -15.49 -3.43 -9.51
CA VAL A 176 -16.48 -4.43 -9.12
C VAL A 176 -15.98 -5.70 -9.78
N VAL A 177 -15.64 -6.72 -9.01
CA VAL A 177 -15.41 -8.05 -9.55
C VAL A 177 -16.76 -8.47 -10.15
N SER A 178 -16.98 -8.20 -11.43
CA SER A 178 -18.01 -8.88 -12.18
C SER A 178 -17.57 -10.33 -12.23
N GLU A 179 -18.30 -11.19 -11.54
CA GLU A 179 -18.20 -12.62 -11.74
C GLU A 179 -18.28 -12.85 -13.25
N LYS A 180 -17.16 -13.26 -13.86
CA LYS A 180 -17.23 -13.82 -15.21
C LYS A 180 -18.22 -14.97 -15.14
N PRO A 181 -19.14 -15.14 -16.12
CA PRO A 181 -20.08 -16.24 -16.12
C PRO A 181 -19.32 -17.55 -16.04
N THR A 182 -19.45 -18.25 -14.91
CA THR A 182 -18.82 -19.53 -14.65
C THR A 182 -19.46 -20.55 -15.59
N ASN A 183 -18.81 -20.82 -16.72
CA ASN A 183 -19.23 -21.90 -17.59
C ASN A 183 -18.85 -23.21 -16.87
N THR A 184 -19.85 -23.80 -16.24
CA THR A 184 -19.75 -24.96 -15.35
C THR A 184 -19.27 -26.20 -16.12
N LYS A 185 -18.12 -26.75 -15.72
CA LYS A 185 -17.91 -28.21 -15.64
C LYS A 185 -16.96 -28.53 -14.46
N ALA A 186 -17.53 -29.08 -13.39
CA ALA A 186 -16.82 -29.87 -12.39
C ALA A 186 -16.96 -31.37 -12.75
N PRO A 187 -16.31 -32.36 -12.08
CA PRO A 187 -15.56 -32.33 -10.80
C PRO A 187 -14.13 -32.96 -10.93
N ALA A 188 -13.25 -33.11 -9.93
CA ALA A 188 -13.43 -33.59 -8.56
C ALA A 188 -12.24 -33.29 -7.61
N LYS A 189 -12.57 -33.45 -6.32
CA LYS A 189 -11.85 -33.42 -5.03
C LYS A 189 -10.37 -33.82 -5.01
N GLU A 190 -9.57 -33.13 -4.19
CA GLU A 190 -8.98 -33.72 -2.96
C GLU A 190 -8.47 -32.63 -2.00
N ALA A 191 -8.56 -32.94 -0.71
CA ALA A 191 -8.27 -32.06 0.42
C ALA A 191 -6.82 -32.22 0.89
N THR A 192 -6.20 -31.14 1.39
CA THR A 192 -5.24 -31.20 2.51
C THR A 192 -5.06 -29.79 3.08
N GLU A 193 -5.39 -29.62 4.37
CA GLU A 193 -5.01 -28.45 5.17
C GLU A 193 -3.50 -28.47 5.46
N PRO A 194 -2.87 -27.30 5.62
CA PRO A 194 -1.88 -27.16 6.67
C PRO A 194 -2.33 -26.12 7.71
N LYS A 195 -2.43 -26.59 8.95
CA LYS A 195 -2.50 -25.78 10.16
C LYS A 195 -1.18 -25.02 10.31
N GLY A 196 -1.27 -23.69 10.32
CA GLY A 196 -0.15 -22.81 10.61
C GLY A 196 -0.67 -21.45 11.07
N GLY A 197 -1.33 -21.41 12.22
CA GLY A 197 -1.76 -20.16 12.85
C GLY A 197 -0.55 -19.31 13.20
N SER A 198 -0.17 -18.41 12.30
CA SER A 198 0.76 -17.31 12.55
C SER A 198 0.24 -16.53 13.76
N LYS A 199 1.02 -16.53 14.84
CA LYS A 199 0.69 -15.76 16.04
C LYS A 199 0.77 -14.28 15.66
N PRO A 200 -0.25 -13.48 15.97
CA PRO A 200 -0.21 -12.07 15.67
C PRO A 200 0.81 -11.33 16.54
N TRP A 201 1.58 -10.42 15.93
CA TRP A 201 2.77 -9.76 16.52
C TRP A 201 2.47 -8.57 17.44
N TRP A 202 1.21 -8.13 17.56
CA TRP A 202 0.79 -7.07 18.50
C TRP A 202 0.94 -7.42 19.99
N LYS A 203 1.60 -8.54 20.31
CA LYS A 203 1.94 -8.94 21.68
C LYS A 203 3.29 -8.38 22.19
N PHE A 204 3.98 -7.57 21.40
CA PHE A 204 5.27 -6.98 21.76
C PHE A 204 5.24 -5.45 21.91
N TRP A 205 4.06 -4.86 22.16
CA TRP A 205 3.87 -3.44 22.45
C TRP A 205 3.00 -3.25 23.68
#